data_AF-A0A251TTL0-F1
#
_entry.id   AF-A0A251TTL0-F1
#
_cell.length_a   1.000
_cell.length_b   1.000
_cell.length_c   1.000
_cell.angle_alpha   90.00
_cell.angle_beta   90.00
_cell.angle_gamma   90.00
#
_symmetry.space_group_name_H-M   'P 1'
#
loop_
_entity.id
_entity.type
_entity.pdbx_description
1 polymer ?
#
loop_
_entity_poly.entity_id
_entity_poly.type
_entity_poly.pdbx_seq_one_letter_code
_entity_poly.pdbx_strand_id
1 'polypeptide(L)'
;MSNLDLLLPPIEAGVFFCYKKKENANMSPETVVDTFKKSLSRVLSTFYPLAGEIVQNSHGEPEVVCNNSGVEFVHAHADVELRDLDFYHPDLSKLVPKIYPGLLSVQVNPSRITRFNSSGKSESNNKV
;
A
#
# COMPACT_ATOMS: atom_id res chain seq x y z
N MET A 1 -18.53 5.96 10.64
CA MET A 1 -18.15 7.03 9.69
C MET A 1 -18.94 8.29 10.05
N SER A 2 -18.43 9.47 9.70
CA SER A 2 -19.12 10.74 9.92
C SER A 2 -20.09 11.03 8.76
N ASN A 3 -21.05 11.93 8.97
CA ASN A 3 -21.98 12.36 7.91
C ASN A 3 -21.25 12.95 6.69
N LEU A 4 -20.08 13.56 6.88
CA LEU A 4 -19.29 14.10 5.78
C LEU A 4 -18.73 12.98 4.89
N ASP A 5 -18.35 11.84 5.49
CA ASP A 5 -17.87 10.66 4.75
C ASP A 5 -18.98 10.04 3.90
N LEU A 6 -20.25 10.15 4.35
CA LEU A 6 -21.43 9.63 3.63
C LEU A 6 -21.84 10.49 2.42
N LEU A 7 -21.43 11.75 2.39
CA LEU A 7 -21.74 12.67 1.28
C LEU A 7 -20.79 12.50 0.09
N LEU A 8 -19.60 11.94 0.33
CA LEU A 8 -18.61 11.73 -0.71
C LEU A 8 -18.85 10.38 -1.39
N PRO A 9 -18.84 10.31 -2.73
CA PRO A 9 -18.82 9.02 -3.42
C PRO A 9 -17.53 8.27 -3.04
N PRO A 10 -17.49 6.93 -3.16
CA PRO A 10 -16.26 6.18 -2.97
C PRO A 10 -15.14 6.74 -3.85
N ILE A 11 -14.08 7.25 -3.21
CA ILE A 11 -12.92 7.83 -3.91
C ILE A 11 -11.84 6.76 -4.01
N GLU A 12 -11.48 6.40 -5.24
CA GLU A 12 -10.27 5.62 -5.50
C GLU A 12 -9.09 6.60 -5.64
N ALA A 13 -8.41 6.85 -4.52
CA ALA A 13 -7.23 7.71 -4.47
C ALA A 13 -5.95 6.87 -4.43
N GLY A 14 -5.03 7.14 -5.35
CA GLY A 14 -3.69 6.55 -5.39
C GLY A 14 -2.62 7.61 -5.25
N VAL A 15 -1.60 7.35 -4.42
CA VAL A 15 -0.40 8.18 -4.29
C VAL A 15 0.81 7.29 -4.51
N PHE A 16 1.79 7.77 -5.28
CA PHE A 16 3.08 7.11 -5.45
C PHE A 16 4.22 8.04 -4.99
N PHE A 17 5.26 7.44 -4.42
CA PHE A 17 6.43 8.17 -3.94
C PHE A 17 7.69 7.59 -4.60
N CYS A 18 8.52 8.46 -5.18
CA CYS A 18 9.79 8.07 -5.79
C CYS A 18 10.95 8.55 -4.92
N TYR A 19 11.86 7.64 -4.56
CA TYR A 19 13.02 7.94 -3.73
C TYR A 19 14.31 7.59 -4.47
N LYS A 20 15.25 8.53 -4.54
CA LYS A 20 16.60 8.25 -5.04
C LYS A 20 17.39 7.47 -4.00
N LYS A 21 18.00 6.35 -4.41
CA LYS A 21 18.94 5.62 -3.54
C LYS A 21 20.13 6.51 -3.21
N LYS A 22 20.48 6.59 -1.92
CA LYS A 22 21.70 7.29 -1.48
C LYS A 22 22.93 6.45 -1.84
N GLU A 23 23.95 7.06 -2.43
CA GLU A 23 25.13 6.37 -2.97
C GLU A 23 25.87 5.52 -1.92
N ASN A 24 25.85 5.94 -0.65
CA ASN A 24 26.53 5.25 0.44
C ASN A 24 25.62 4.32 1.26
N ALA A 25 24.38 4.06 0.80
CA ALA A 25 23.45 3.20 1.50
C ALA A 25 23.58 1.74 1.04
N ASN A 26 24.27 0.93 1.84
CA ASN A 26 24.32 -0.52 1.70
C ASN A 26 23.04 -1.17 2.25
N MET A 27 21.90 -0.90 1.62
CA MET A 27 20.68 -1.69 1.85
C MET A 27 20.42 -2.62 0.67
N SER A 28 20.21 -3.89 0.99
CA SER A 28 19.67 -4.85 0.04
C SER A 28 18.16 -4.62 -0.14
N PRO A 29 17.57 -4.99 -1.29
CA PRO A 29 16.13 -4.89 -1.51
C PRO A 29 15.31 -5.62 -0.42
N GLU A 30 15.77 -6.79 0.02
CA GLU A 30 15.11 -7.59 1.07
C GLU A 30 15.09 -6.85 2.40
N THR A 31 16.19 -6.17 2.75
CA THR A 31 16.29 -5.37 3.96
C THR A 31 15.27 -4.22 3.94
N VAL A 32 15.09 -3.59 2.77
CA VAL A 32 14.10 -2.51 2.61
C VAL A 32 12.69 -3.07 2.79
N VAL A 33 12.36 -4.18 2.12
CA VAL A 33 11.05 -4.84 2.23
C VAL A 33 10.72 -5.21 3.68
N ASP A 34 11.65 -5.85 4.38
CA ASP A 34 11.43 -6.25 5.77
C ASP A 34 11.28 -5.03 6.69
N THR A 35 12.04 -3.97 6.44
CA THR A 35 11.92 -2.71 7.18
C THR A 35 10.54 -2.09 6.98
N PHE A 36 10.04 -2.07 5.74
CA PHE A 36 8.70 -1.57 5.43
C PHE A 36 7.60 -2.42 6.03
N LYS A 37 7.68 -3.76 5.97
CA LYS A 37 6.69 -4.64 6.61
C LYS A 37 6.63 -4.41 8.12
N LYS A 38 7.78 -4.29 8.78
CA LYS A 38 7.87 -4.03 10.23
C LYS A 38 7.33 -2.66 10.60
N SER A 39 7.71 -1.61 9.87
CA SER A 39 7.24 -0.25 10.14
C SER A 39 5.74 -0.12 9.88
N LEU A 40 5.24 -0.71 8.79
CA LEU A 40 3.83 -0.73 8.44
C LEU A 40 2.99 -1.44 9.50
N SER A 41 3.40 -2.63 9.95
CA SER A 41 2.74 -3.34 11.06
C SER A 41 2.64 -2.47 12.32
N ARG A 42 3.70 -1.74 12.67
CA ARG A 42 3.69 -0.83 13.81
C ARG A 42 2.74 0.36 13.62
N VAL A 43 2.68 0.93 12.42
CA VAL A 43 1.78 2.05 12.09
C VAL A 43 0.32 1.59 12.13
N LEU A 44 0.02 0.40 11.59
CA LEU A 44 -1.35 -0.15 11.61
C LEU A 44 -1.86 -0.43 13.02
N SER A 45 -0.99 -0.69 14.00
CA SER A 45 -1.42 -0.76 15.40
C SER A 45 -1.91 0.59 15.95
N THR A 46 -1.35 1.71 15.48
CA THR A 46 -1.80 3.06 15.86
C THR A 46 -2.98 3.53 15.01
N PHE A 47 -2.97 3.21 13.72
CA PHE A 47 -3.99 3.57 12.73
C PHE A 47 -4.81 2.35 12.31
N TYR A 48 -5.35 1.65 13.31
CA TYR A 48 -6.07 0.39 13.14
C TYR A 48 -7.26 0.42 12.16
N PRO A 49 -7.99 1.54 11.93
CA PRO A 49 -9.04 1.56 10.91
C PRO A 49 -8.52 1.30 9.50
N LEU A 50 -7.24 1.54 9.22
CA LEU A 50 -6.62 1.26 7.92
C LEU A 50 -6.40 -0.24 7.68
N ALA A 51 -6.39 -1.05 8.73
CA ALA A 51 -6.31 -2.52 8.65
C ALA A 51 -7.69 -3.20 8.77
N GLY A 52 -8.76 -2.42 8.63
CA GLY A 52 -10.15 -2.88 8.67
C GLY A 52 -10.78 -2.96 7.28
N GLU A 53 -12.06 -3.31 7.26
CA GLU A 53 -12.84 -3.44 6.02
C GLU A 53 -14.05 -2.50 6.08
N ILE A 54 -14.42 -1.91 4.94
CA ILE A 54 -15.66 -1.13 4.83
C ILE A 54 -16.80 -2.09 4.50
N VAL A 55 -17.79 -2.18 5.38
CA VAL A 55 -19.00 -3.01 5.22
C VAL A 55 -20.25 -2.14 5.31
N GLN A 56 -21.38 -2.64 4.85
CA GLN A 56 -22.67 -1.97 5.07
C GLN A 56 -23.28 -2.45 6.40
N ASN A 57 -23.77 -1.51 7.21
CA ASN A 57 -24.51 -1.81 8.42
C ASN A 57 -25.96 -2.23 8.10
N SER A 58 -26.75 -2.56 9.13
CA SER A 58 -28.16 -2.95 8.96
C SER A 58 -29.07 -1.87 8.35
N HIS A 59 -28.62 -0.61 8.35
CA HIS A 59 -29.31 0.53 7.74
C HIS A 59 -28.80 0.85 6.33
N GLY A 60 -27.87 0.05 5.79
CA GLY A 60 -27.27 0.23 4.46
C GLY A 60 -26.16 1.28 4.40
N GLU A 61 -25.71 1.81 5.54
CA GLU A 61 -24.66 2.82 5.60
C GLU A 61 -23.28 2.17 5.72
N PRO A 62 -22.22 2.74 5.09
CA PRO A 62 -20.86 2.23 5.21
C PRO A 62 -20.29 2.42 6.62
N GLU A 63 -19.70 1.36 7.15
CA GLU A 63 -19.04 1.29 8.44
C GLU A 63 -17.66 0.65 8.29
N VAL A 64 -16.66 1.12 9.06
CA VAL A 64 -15.33 0.51 9.10
C VAL A 64 -15.29 -0.53 10.21
N VAL A 65 -15.20 -1.80 9.85
CA VAL A 65 -15.00 -2.90 10.79
C VAL A 65 -13.51 -3.11 10.99
N CYS A 66 -13.04 -2.84 12.21
CA CYS A 66 -11.63 -2.97 12.60
C CYS A 66 -11.31 -4.42 12.99
N ASN A 67 -11.33 -5.34 12.02
CA ASN A 67 -11.12 -6.78 12.22
C ASN A 67 -9.65 -7.23 12.09
N ASN A 68 -8.70 -6.29 12.03
CA ASN A 68 -7.28 -6.56 11.76
C ASN A 68 -7.06 -7.44 10.52
N SER A 69 -7.92 -7.30 9.49
CA SER A 69 -7.76 -7.98 8.21
C SER A 69 -6.44 -7.65 7.51
N GLY A 70 -5.76 -6.60 7.97
CA GLY A 70 -4.46 -6.16 7.49
C GLY A 70 -4.60 -5.30 6.25
N VAL A 71 -3.46 -4.99 5.66
CA VAL A 71 -3.39 -4.31 4.37
C VAL A 71 -2.67 -5.19 3.38
N GLU A 72 -2.99 -5.04 2.11
CA GLU A 72 -2.20 -5.67 1.06
C GLU A 72 -0.83 -4.96 0.97
N PHE A 73 0.22 -5.73 0.77
CA PHE A 73 1.56 -5.19 0.55
C PHE A 73 2.19 -5.90 -0.65
N VAL A 74 2.41 -5.14 -1.72
CA VAL A 74 3.01 -5.64 -2.96
C VAL A 74 4.41 -5.07 -3.10
N HIS A 75 5.40 -5.94 -3.18
CA HIS A 75 6.76 -5.57 -3.57
C HIS A 75 6.98 -5.97 -5.02
N ALA A 76 7.40 -5.00 -5.83
CA ALA A 76 7.64 -5.19 -7.25
C ALA A 76 8.99 -4.60 -7.66
N HIS A 77 9.50 -5.12 -8.78
CA HIS A 77 10.79 -4.81 -9.32
C HIS A 77 10.66 -4.44 -10.80
N ALA A 78 11.42 -3.43 -11.26
CA ALA A 78 11.25 -2.88 -12.60
C ALA A 78 12.59 -2.64 -13.31
N ASP A 79 12.79 -3.10 -14.55
CA ASP A 79 14.06 -2.93 -15.27
C ASP A 79 14.19 -1.56 -15.96
N VAL A 80 13.96 -0.48 -15.22
CA VAL A 80 13.97 0.88 -15.75
C VAL A 80 14.43 1.83 -14.66
N GLU A 81 15.24 2.82 -15.05
CA GLU A 81 15.66 3.85 -14.10
C GLU A 81 14.50 4.83 -13.85
N LEU A 82 14.39 5.35 -12.62
CA LEU A 82 13.34 6.32 -12.28
C LEU A 82 13.36 7.58 -13.17
N ARG A 83 14.51 7.95 -13.74
CA ARG A 83 14.64 9.11 -14.64
C ARG A 83 14.08 8.87 -16.04
N ASP A 84 13.91 7.61 -16.44
CA ASP A 84 13.40 7.22 -17.76
C ASP A 84 11.87 7.07 -17.76
N LEU A 85 11.23 7.28 -16.60
CA LEU A 85 9.77 7.27 -16.47
C LEU A 85 9.18 8.63 -16.86
N ASP A 86 8.15 8.61 -17.71
CA ASP A 86 7.35 9.80 -18.02
C ASP A 86 6.35 10.07 -16.88
N PHE A 87 6.66 11.06 -16.04
CA PHE A 87 5.78 11.52 -14.97
C PHE A 87 4.75 12.56 -15.42
N TYR A 88 4.86 13.08 -16.64
CA TYR A 88 3.86 14.01 -17.21
C TYR A 88 2.64 13.25 -17.74
N HIS A 89 2.86 12.05 -18.27
CA HIS A 89 1.79 11.12 -18.65
C HIS A 89 2.03 9.74 -18.03
N PRO A 90 1.94 9.62 -16.69
CA PRO A 90 2.25 8.39 -16.01
C PRO A 90 1.19 7.34 -16.34
N ASP A 91 1.64 6.19 -16.84
CA ASP A 91 0.81 4.99 -16.88
C ASP A 91 0.65 4.44 -15.46
N LEU A 92 -0.26 5.04 -14.70
CA LEU A 92 -0.51 4.73 -13.29
C LEU A 92 -0.84 3.25 -13.07
N SER A 93 -1.34 2.55 -14.09
CA SER A 93 -1.63 1.12 -14.00
C SER A 93 -0.39 0.24 -13.78
N LYS A 94 0.80 0.76 -14.10
CA LYS A 94 2.09 0.08 -13.89
C LYS A 94 2.74 0.43 -12.55
N LEU A 95 2.41 1.58 -11.98
CA LEU A 95 3.04 2.12 -10.77
C LEU A 95 2.18 1.92 -9.52
N VAL A 96 0.87 2.05 -9.69
CA VAL A 96 -0.13 1.86 -8.63
C VAL A 96 -0.93 0.62 -9.00
N PRO A 97 -0.80 -0.48 -8.23
CA PRO A 97 -1.65 -1.63 -8.41
C PRO A 97 -3.12 -1.21 -8.34
N LYS A 98 -3.95 -1.78 -9.21
CA LYS A 98 -5.42 -1.69 -9.10
C LYS A 98 -5.87 -2.58 -7.93
N ILE A 99 -5.61 -2.13 -6.72
CA ILE A 99 -5.94 -2.81 -5.49
C ILE A 99 -6.99 -1.98 -4.76
N TYR A 100 -8.15 -2.61 -4.55
CA TYR A 100 -9.29 -2.08 -3.80
C TYR A 100 -8.94 -1.90 -2.31
N PRO A 101 -9.62 -0.99 -1.60
CA PRO A 101 -9.02 0.15 -0.92
C PRO A 101 -7.99 -0.22 0.17
N GLY A 102 -6.85 0.49 0.19
CA GLY A 102 -5.92 0.49 1.33
C GLY A 102 -4.44 0.20 1.04
N LEU A 103 -3.89 0.58 -0.13
CA LEU A 103 -2.52 0.21 -0.48
C LEU A 103 -1.48 1.33 -0.28
N LEU A 104 -0.45 1.03 0.52
CA LEU A 104 0.86 1.69 0.48
C LEU A 104 1.78 0.86 -0.43
N SER A 105 2.12 1.37 -1.63
CA SER A 105 3.11 0.71 -2.50
C SER A 105 4.50 1.30 -2.25
N VAL A 106 5.50 0.42 -2.17
CA VAL A 106 6.91 0.81 -2.03
C VAL A 106 7.68 0.13 -3.16
N GLN A 107 8.11 0.91 -4.14
CA GLN A 107 8.97 0.45 -5.23
C GLN A 107 10.45 0.56 -4.82
N VAL A 108 11.19 -0.54 -4.94
CA VAL A 108 12.64 -0.59 -4.64
C VAL A 108 13.42 -1.16 -5.82
N ASN A 109 13.99 -0.25 -6.64
CA ASN A 109 15.12 -0.39 -7.59
C ASN A 109 15.14 -1.56 -8.59
N PRO A 110 16.06 -1.59 -9.61
CA PRO A 110 15.67 -2.09 -10.92
C PRO A 110 16.33 -3.39 -11.37
N SER A 111 15.55 -4.23 -12.08
CA SER A 111 15.92 -5.31 -13.02
C SER A 111 14.88 -6.46 -13.14
N ARG A 112 13.78 -6.16 -13.84
CA ARG A 112 12.79 -7.08 -14.48
C ARG A 112 11.41 -7.12 -13.83
N ILE A 113 10.43 -6.65 -14.61
CA ILE A 113 8.99 -6.73 -14.33
C ILE A 113 8.52 -8.12 -14.69
N THR A 114 8.07 -8.86 -13.70
CA THR A 114 7.19 -10.01 -13.93
C THR A 114 5.96 -9.78 -13.06
N ARG A 115 4.77 -9.71 -13.68
CA ARG A 115 3.52 -9.67 -12.94
C ARG A 115 3.47 -10.92 -12.05
N PHE A 116 3.44 -10.72 -10.74
CA PHE A 116 3.13 -11.78 -9.80
C PHE A 116 2.24 -11.24 -8.67
N ASN A 117 1.10 -11.89 -8.53
CA ASN A 117 0.20 -11.80 -7.40
C ASN A 117 0.82 -12.53 -6.20
N SER A 118 1.46 -11.80 -5.28
CA SER A 118 1.69 -12.35 -3.94
C SER A 118 0.78 -11.62 -2.96
N SER A 119 -0.41 -12.17 -2.75
CA SER A 119 -1.31 -11.80 -1.67
C SER A 119 -0.69 -12.22 -0.34
N GLY A 120 0.13 -11.35 0.24
CA GLY A 120 0.63 -11.47 1.61
C GLY A 120 -0.07 -10.45 2.49
N LYS A 121 -0.99 -10.89 3.34
CA LYS A 121 -1.54 -10.05 4.41
C LYS A 121 -0.48 -9.87 5.50
N SER A 122 -0.11 -8.63 5.81
CA SER A 122 0.68 -8.36 7.01
C SER A 122 -0.26 -8.34 8.21
N GLU A 123 -0.32 -9.46 8.94
CA GLU A 123 -1.06 -9.54 10.21
C GLU A 123 -0.23 -8.87 11.32
N SER A 124 -0.81 -7.85 11.97
CA SER A 124 -0.26 -7.32 13.23
C SER A 124 -0.67 -8.26 14.35
N ASN A 125 0.25 -9.15 14.76
CA ASN A 125 0.07 -10.04 15.90
C ASN A 125 0.10 -9.25 17.21
N ASN A 126 -0.99 -8.55 17.53
CA ASN A 126 -1.24 -8.06 18.88
C ASN A 126 -1.87 -9.21 19.68
N LYS A 127 -1.01 -10.00 20.33
CA LYS A 127 -1.42 -10.89 21.41
C LYS A 127 -1.63 -10.02 22.65
N VAL A 128 -2.89 -9.93 23.10
CA VAL A 128 -3.29 -9.34 24.39
C VAL A 128 -2.56 -10.03 25.53
#